data_AF-A0A7K0ZTQ4-F1
#
_entry.id   AF-A0A7K0ZTQ4-F1
#
_cell.length_a   1.000
_cell.length_b   1.000
_cell.length_c   1.000
_cell.angle_alpha   90.00
_cell.angle_beta   90.00
_cell.angle_gamma   90.00
#
_symmetry.space_group_name_H-M   'P 1'
#
loop_
_entity.id
_entity.type
_entity.pdbx_description
1 polymer ?
#
loop_
_entity_poly.entity_id
_entity_poly.type
_entity_poly.pdbx_seq_one_letter_code
_entity_poly.pdbx_strand_id
1 'polypeptide(L)'
;ETPQAPESNSTADLLSSTFADAMRAPLGALRQVRELLSDPTQLPGLGAQATATVRGLLAELNDVDSARSPLWTQRSIQRRCETLRAPYRPMLEASRALGGKLNTAFLAATADAAGEYHRQLGMPVETLRTSMAISTRSEASGGNAFTLARMLVPTGPMPIAERFAAINEAVSQAREQSKNASLDTLATMSSLLPTSVLTRIARAQSQTVDFATSNVRGAGIPLYICGALVLENYPIGPLGGVAFNLTMLSYNHSLDMGLNIDTAAVAEPERLQQCIQKSLHELMDYAPTNKAGIPAPPNPRVTRWLKRLRLQLATAARRATSRLPRR
;
A
#
# COMPACT_ATOMS: atom_id res chain seq x y z
N GLU A 1 -35.56 -40.78 9.05
CA GLU A 1 -35.23 -39.83 7.98
C GLU A 1 -34.29 -38.80 8.52
N THR A 2 -33.07 -38.78 7.99
CA THR A 2 -31.91 -38.04 8.50
C THR A 2 -31.93 -36.62 7.93
N PRO A 3 -31.69 -35.55 8.71
CA PRO A 3 -31.70 -34.18 8.20
C PRO A 3 -30.41 -33.88 7.45
N GLN A 4 -30.50 -33.47 6.17
CA GLN A 4 -29.36 -32.99 5.39
C GLN A 4 -28.97 -31.56 5.83
N ALA A 5 -27.71 -31.40 6.24
CA ALA A 5 -27.09 -30.11 6.54
C ALA A 5 -26.78 -29.33 5.23
N PRO A 6 -26.87 -27.99 5.20
CA PRO A 6 -26.40 -27.21 4.07
C PRO A 6 -24.87 -27.22 4.01
N GLU A 7 -24.35 -27.49 2.82
CA GLU A 7 -22.94 -27.72 2.51
C GLU A 7 -22.05 -26.52 2.85
N SER A 8 -20.88 -26.82 3.42
CA SER A 8 -19.82 -25.88 3.72
C SER A 8 -19.17 -25.35 2.43
N ASN A 9 -19.45 -24.10 2.07
CA ASN A 9 -18.72 -23.41 1.00
C ASN A 9 -17.26 -23.21 1.41
N SER A 10 -16.38 -23.94 0.73
CA SER A 10 -14.94 -23.94 0.94
C SER A 10 -14.32 -22.62 0.51
N THR A 11 -13.40 -22.10 1.33
CA THR A 11 -12.55 -20.93 1.07
C THR A 11 -11.72 -21.05 -0.22
N ALA A 12 -11.64 -22.24 -0.81
CA ALA A 12 -11.07 -22.48 -2.14
C ALA A 12 -11.89 -21.87 -3.29
N ASP A 13 -13.22 -21.73 -3.15
CA ASP A 13 -14.09 -21.24 -4.24
C ASP A 13 -14.03 -19.71 -4.42
N LEU A 14 -13.63 -18.99 -3.36
CA LEU A 14 -13.42 -17.54 -3.41
C LEU A 14 -12.07 -17.16 -4.06
N LEU A 15 -11.10 -18.07 -4.03
CA LEU A 15 -9.80 -17.91 -4.70
C LEU A 15 -9.84 -18.39 -6.16
N SER A 16 -10.70 -19.36 -6.49
CA SER A 16 -10.85 -19.87 -7.86
C SER A 16 -11.68 -18.93 -8.75
N SER A 17 -12.70 -18.26 -8.21
CA SER A 17 -13.55 -17.32 -8.95
C SER A 17 -12.79 -16.07 -9.45
N THR A 18 -11.78 -15.62 -8.72
CA THR A 18 -10.92 -14.50 -9.14
C THR A 18 -9.92 -14.89 -10.25
N PHE A 19 -9.60 -16.18 -10.37
CA PHE A 19 -8.68 -16.69 -11.40
C PHE A 19 -9.40 -17.10 -12.69
N ALA A 20 -10.65 -17.56 -12.59
CA ALA A 20 -11.47 -17.97 -13.73
C ALA A 20 -11.94 -16.77 -14.58
N ASP A 21 -12.23 -15.62 -13.96
CA ASP A 21 -12.64 -14.41 -14.69
C ASP A 21 -11.48 -13.76 -15.47
N ALA A 22 -10.23 -14.07 -15.13
CA ALA A 22 -9.04 -13.64 -15.88
C ALA A 22 -8.78 -14.48 -17.16
N MET A 23 -9.49 -15.61 -17.34
CA MET A 23 -9.28 -16.56 -18.45
C MET A 23 -10.36 -16.52 -19.53
N ARG A 24 -11.38 -15.66 -19.41
CA ARG A 24 -12.28 -15.37 -20.54
C ARG A 24 -11.66 -14.30 -21.44
N ALA A 25 -10.74 -14.74 -22.30
CA ALA A 25 -10.29 -13.93 -23.42
C ALA A 25 -11.50 -13.44 -24.24
N PRO A 26 -11.62 -12.14 -24.56
CA PRO A 26 -12.65 -11.68 -25.48
C PRO A 26 -12.32 -12.24 -26.86
N LEU A 27 -13.22 -13.06 -27.42
CA LEU A 27 -13.13 -13.66 -28.76
C LEU A 27 -12.86 -12.65 -29.90
N GLY A 28 -12.94 -11.34 -29.63
CA GLY A 28 -12.53 -10.27 -30.53
C GLY A 28 -11.02 -10.20 -30.80
N ALA A 29 -10.16 -10.60 -29.86
CA ALA A 29 -8.70 -10.53 -30.02
C ALA A 29 -8.16 -11.52 -31.08
N LEU A 30 -8.86 -12.64 -31.30
CA LEU A 30 -8.53 -13.61 -32.35
C LEU A 30 -8.79 -13.10 -33.78
N ARG A 31 -9.68 -12.11 -33.96
CA ARG A 31 -9.94 -11.52 -35.29
C ARG A 31 -8.84 -10.54 -35.71
N GLN A 32 -8.31 -9.76 -34.77
CA GLN A 32 -7.23 -8.79 -35.06
C GLN A 32 -5.88 -9.45 -35.35
N VAL A 33 -5.57 -10.58 -34.72
CA VAL A 33 -4.36 -11.37 -35.03
C VAL A 33 -4.45 -11.98 -36.44
N ARG A 34 -5.66 -12.32 -36.90
CA ARG A 34 -5.88 -12.86 -38.24
C ARG A 34 -5.72 -11.80 -39.34
N GLU A 35 -6.14 -10.55 -39.10
CA GLU A 35 -5.92 -9.45 -40.05
C GLU A 35 -4.44 -9.05 -40.17
N LEU A 36 -3.67 -9.15 -39.09
CA LEU A 36 -2.22 -8.90 -39.13
C LEU A 36 -1.43 -9.97 -39.90
N LEU A 37 -1.94 -11.20 -39.96
CA LEU A 37 -1.30 -12.32 -40.68
C LEU A 37 -1.66 -12.36 -42.16
N SER A 38 -2.65 -11.58 -42.61
CA SER A 38 -3.10 -11.56 -44.01
C SER A 38 -2.32 -10.65 -44.95
N ASP A 39 -1.35 -9.85 -44.47
CA ASP A 39 -0.57 -8.96 -45.33
C ASP A 39 0.96 -9.03 -45.07
N PRO A 40 1.66 -10.02 -45.65
CA PRO A 40 3.08 -10.28 -45.40
C PRO A 40 4.05 -9.24 -45.99
N THR A 41 3.54 -8.22 -46.69
CA THR A 41 4.37 -7.28 -47.47
C THR A 41 4.92 -6.10 -46.66
N GLN A 42 4.43 -5.87 -45.43
CA GLN A 42 4.85 -4.73 -44.59
C GLN A 42 5.99 -5.04 -43.61
N LEU A 43 6.52 -6.26 -43.63
CA LEU A 43 7.48 -6.77 -42.64
C LEU A 43 8.94 -6.22 -42.69
N PRO A 44 9.51 -5.64 -43.78
CA PRO A 44 10.94 -5.27 -43.75
C PRO A 44 11.29 -4.00 -42.97
N GLY A 45 10.32 -3.14 -42.61
CA GLY A 45 10.57 -1.85 -41.95
C GLY A 45 10.42 -1.84 -40.42
N LEU A 46 9.84 -2.89 -39.84
CA LEU A 46 9.39 -2.89 -38.44
C LEU A 46 10.41 -3.42 -37.43
N GLY A 47 11.47 -4.12 -37.88
CA GLY A 47 12.39 -4.83 -36.98
C GLY A 47 13.16 -3.93 -36.01
N ALA A 48 13.74 -2.82 -36.48
CA ALA A 48 14.57 -1.93 -35.66
C ALA A 48 13.74 -0.94 -34.81
N GLN A 49 12.63 -0.44 -35.36
CA GLN A 49 11.78 0.53 -34.66
C GLN A 49 10.89 -0.15 -33.61
N ALA A 50 10.36 -1.35 -33.89
CA ALA A 50 9.62 -2.11 -32.89
C ALA A 50 10.52 -2.57 -31.74
N THR A 51 11.75 -3.01 -32.03
CA THR A 51 12.71 -3.41 -30.97
C THR A 51 13.19 -2.22 -30.13
N ALA A 52 13.42 -1.05 -30.74
CA ALA A 52 13.73 0.17 -30.00
C ALA A 52 12.56 0.64 -29.12
N THR A 53 11.33 0.53 -29.63
CA THR A 53 10.10 0.89 -28.90
C THR A 53 9.86 -0.06 -27.73
N VAL A 54 10.02 -1.37 -27.95
CA VAL A 54 9.93 -2.38 -26.89
C VAL A 54 11.04 -2.21 -25.86
N ARG A 55 12.28 -1.88 -26.29
CA ARG A 55 13.38 -1.62 -25.36
C ARG A 55 13.16 -0.32 -24.57
N GLY A 56 12.62 0.73 -25.20
CA GLY A 56 12.24 1.98 -24.54
C GLY A 56 11.15 1.76 -23.50
N LEU A 57 10.08 1.04 -23.86
CA LEU A 57 9.04 0.61 -22.93
C LEU A 57 9.60 -0.26 -21.81
N LEU A 58 10.50 -1.20 -22.09
CA LEU A 58 11.13 -2.02 -21.06
C LEU A 58 12.07 -1.22 -20.15
N ALA A 59 12.77 -0.21 -20.68
CA ALA A 59 13.62 0.67 -19.90
C ALA A 59 12.79 1.59 -19.00
N GLU A 60 11.69 2.14 -19.52
CA GLU A 60 10.72 2.95 -18.76
C GLU A 60 9.97 2.10 -17.71
N LEU A 61 9.66 0.84 -18.02
CA LEU A 61 9.08 -0.11 -17.07
C LEU A 61 10.10 -0.63 -16.03
N ASN A 62 11.40 -0.55 -16.33
CA ASN A 62 12.50 -0.90 -15.42
C ASN A 62 13.04 0.32 -14.64
N ASP A 63 12.72 1.55 -15.05
CA ASP A 63 13.02 2.77 -14.30
C ASP A 63 12.04 2.91 -13.12
N VAL A 64 12.10 1.92 -12.24
CA VAL A 64 11.30 1.89 -11.02
C VAL A 64 12.22 2.27 -9.88
N ASP A 65 12.05 3.48 -9.36
CA ASP A 65 12.74 3.94 -8.15
C ASP A 65 12.64 2.85 -7.07
N SER A 66 13.80 2.33 -6.68
CA SER A 66 13.94 1.10 -5.91
C SER A 66 13.46 1.26 -4.46
N ALA A 67 13.39 0.15 -3.74
CA ALA A 67 13.29 0.15 -2.28
C ALA A 67 14.39 1.05 -1.68
N ARG A 68 14.06 1.81 -0.63
CA ARG A 68 14.96 2.82 -0.06
C ARG A 68 15.71 2.33 1.17
N SER A 69 15.29 1.20 1.75
CA SER A 69 15.89 0.65 2.95
C SER A 69 17.32 0.16 2.68
N PRO A 70 18.32 0.66 3.41
CA PRO A 70 19.68 0.09 3.38
C PRO A 70 19.76 -1.28 4.06
N LEU A 71 18.83 -1.59 4.98
CA LEU A 71 18.82 -2.85 5.74
C LEU A 71 18.03 -3.95 5.00
N TRP A 72 16.86 -3.60 4.49
CA TRP A 72 15.93 -4.56 3.90
C TRP A 72 16.16 -4.72 2.41
N THR A 73 17.33 -5.26 2.05
CA THR A 73 17.74 -5.48 0.65
C THR A 73 17.59 -6.93 0.21
N GLN A 74 17.75 -7.89 1.12
CA GLN A 74 17.60 -9.31 0.84
C GLN A 74 16.13 -9.76 0.92
N ARG A 75 15.75 -10.76 0.13
CA ARG A 75 14.41 -11.36 0.13
C ARG A 75 14.49 -12.88 0.05
N SER A 76 13.63 -13.56 0.78
CA SER A 76 13.55 -15.01 0.86
C SER A 76 12.08 -15.49 0.90
N ILE A 77 11.91 -16.80 1.08
CA ILE A 77 10.61 -17.42 1.37
C ILE A 77 10.42 -17.77 2.85
N GLN A 78 11.43 -17.54 3.70
CA GLN A 78 11.36 -17.83 5.13
C GLN A 78 10.53 -16.76 5.84
N ARG A 79 9.64 -17.19 6.73
CA ARG A 79 8.67 -16.32 7.39
C ARG A 79 8.77 -16.44 8.90
N ARG A 80 8.67 -15.29 9.56
CA ARG A 80 8.40 -15.20 10.99
C ARG A 80 7.17 -14.32 11.18
N CYS A 81 6.31 -14.70 12.13
CA CYS A 81 5.15 -13.90 12.48
C CYS A 81 5.28 -13.44 13.93
N GLU A 82 5.09 -12.15 14.14
CA GLU A 82 4.92 -11.54 15.46
C GLU A 82 3.49 -10.99 15.56
N THR A 83 2.99 -10.83 16.78
CA THR A 83 1.68 -10.24 17.04
C THR A 83 1.81 -8.95 17.84
N LEU A 84 0.94 -7.99 17.57
CA LEU A 84 0.78 -6.78 18.36
C LEU A 84 -0.70 -6.51 18.60
N ARG A 85 -1.01 -5.84 19.71
CA ARG A 85 -2.38 -5.48 20.06
C ARG A 85 -2.43 -4.06 20.60
N ALA A 86 -3.44 -3.31 20.20
CA ALA A 86 -3.71 -1.97 20.73
C ALA A 86 -5.21 -1.80 21.01
N PRO A 87 -5.60 -0.97 21.98
CA PRO A 87 -7.02 -0.65 22.21
C PRO A 87 -7.56 0.20 21.05
N TYR A 88 -8.76 -0.14 20.57
CA TYR A 88 -9.38 0.53 19.41
C TYR A 88 -9.68 2.01 19.65
N ARG A 89 -10.28 2.34 20.81
CA ARG A 89 -10.74 3.71 21.12
C ARG A 89 -9.59 4.71 21.23
N PRO A 90 -8.53 4.49 22.03
CA PRO A 90 -7.43 5.43 22.14
C PRO A 90 -6.76 5.72 20.79
N MET A 91 -6.54 4.69 19.97
CA MET A 91 -5.96 4.87 18.64
C MET A 91 -6.87 5.67 17.70
N LEU A 92 -8.18 5.41 17.74
CA LEU A 92 -9.17 6.16 16.97
C LEU A 92 -9.23 7.63 17.43
N GLU A 93 -9.24 7.89 18.72
CA GLU A 93 -9.29 9.23 19.31
C GLU A 93 -8.04 10.04 18.99
N ALA A 94 -6.85 9.44 19.12
CA ALA A 94 -5.60 10.06 18.70
C ALA A 94 -5.61 10.43 17.21
N SER A 95 -6.08 9.52 16.35
CA SER A 95 -6.18 9.79 14.91
C SER A 95 -7.10 10.97 14.59
N ARG A 96 -8.19 11.14 15.35
CA ARG A 96 -9.14 12.24 15.21
C ARG A 96 -8.56 13.55 15.75
N ALA A 97 -7.88 13.51 16.90
CA ALA A 97 -7.20 14.67 17.48
C ALA A 97 -6.11 15.23 16.54
N LEU A 98 -5.44 14.35 15.80
CA LEU A 98 -4.46 14.69 14.77
C LEU A 98 -5.10 15.11 13.43
N GLY A 99 -6.43 15.11 13.32
CA GLY A 99 -7.15 15.57 12.12
C GLY A 99 -7.16 14.57 10.95
N GLY A 100 -6.99 13.26 11.22
CA GLY A 100 -6.99 12.23 10.18
C GLY A 100 -7.83 11.00 10.53
N LYS A 101 -7.44 9.86 9.94
CA LYS A 101 -8.16 8.58 10.07
C LYS A 101 -7.27 7.55 10.75
N LEU A 102 -7.89 6.54 11.35
CA LEU A 102 -7.19 5.39 11.96
C LEU A 102 -6.13 4.76 11.04
N ASN A 103 -6.42 4.68 9.73
CA ASN A 103 -5.48 4.14 8.76
C ASN A 103 -4.19 4.98 8.63
N THR A 104 -4.31 6.31 8.67
CA THR A 104 -3.16 7.22 8.69
C THR A 104 -2.36 7.06 9.98
N ALA A 105 -3.05 6.90 11.10
CA ALA A 105 -2.44 6.69 12.41
C ALA A 105 -1.61 5.40 12.45
N PHE A 106 -2.19 4.32 11.96
CA PHE A 106 -1.53 3.03 11.84
C PHE A 106 -0.29 3.09 10.94
N LEU A 107 -0.41 3.73 9.76
CA LEU A 107 0.73 3.90 8.87
C LEU A 107 1.82 4.80 9.47
N ALA A 108 1.43 5.85 10.20
CA ALA A 108 2.36 6.75 10.87
C ALA A 108 3.17 6.06 11.95
N ALA A 109 2.52 5.27 12.81
CA ALA A 109 3.21 4.47 13.81
C ALA A 109 4.17 3.44 13.16
N THR A 110 3.74 2.81 12.06
CA THR A 110 4.57 1.85 11.34
C THR A 110 5.80 2.51 10.70
N ALA A 111 5.63 3.67 10.07
CA ALA A 111 6.73 4.43 9.47
C ALA A 111 7.72 4.96 10.50
N ASP A 112 7.21 5.44 11.64
CA ASP A 112 8.03 5.89 12.75
C ASP A 112 8.87 4.74 13.34
N ALA A 113 8.23 3.61 13.61
CA ALA A 113 8.89 2.40 14.07
C ALA A 113 9.93 1.85 13.09
N ALA A 114 9.62 1.88 11.79
CA ALA A 114 10.57 1.51 10.74
C ALA A 114 11.80 2.42 10.76
N GLY A 115 11.62 3.74 10.89
CA GLY A 115 12.72 4.69 11.04
C GLY A 115 13.53 4.47 12.30
N GLU A 116 12.87 4.16 13.42
CA GLU A 116 13.52 3.88 14.70
C GLU A 116 14.36 2.59 14.65
N TYR A 117 13.82 1.53 14.07
CA TYR A 117 14.55 0.28 13.83
C TYR A 117 15.83 0.53 13.03
N HIS A 118 15.74 1.33 11.96
CA HIS A 118 16.90 1.71 11.13
C HIS A 118 17.95 2.50 11.92
N ARG A 119 17.52 3.47 12.74
CA ARG A 119 18.43 4.25 13.61
C ARG A 119 19.13 3.37 14.65
N GLN A 120 18.39 2.47 15.30
CA GLN A 120 18.95 1.58 16.33
C GLN A 120 19.99 0.60 15.78
N LEU A 121 19.94 0.31 14.48
CA LEU A 121 20.93 -0.51 13.77
C LEU A 121 22.01 0.33 13.06
N GLY A 122 22.09 1.63 13.33
CA GLY A 122 23.12 2.51 12.80
C GLY A 122 22.97 2.86 11.31
N MET A 123 21.80 2.61 10.71
CA MET A 123 21.53 2.80 9.28
C MET A 123 20.30 3.70 9.07
N PRO A 124 20.33 4.97 9.53
CA PRO A 124 19.19 5.87 9.43
C PRO A 124 18.74 6.08 7.98
N VAL A 125 17.43 6.23 7.78
CA VAL A 125 16.81 6.44 6.48
C VAL A 125 15.74 7.53 6.59
N GLU A 126 15.79 8.51 5.69
CA GLU A 126 14.88 9.67 5.72
C GLU A 126 13.48 9.34 5.23
N THR A 127 13.37 8.45 4.24
CA THR A 127 12.09 8.02 3.67
C THR A 127 12.14 6.54 3.29
N LEU A 128 11.03 5.84 3.52
CA LEU A 128 10.82 4.47 3.02
C LEU A 128 9.62 4.43 2.09
N ARG A 129 9.63 3.49 1.15
CA ARG A 129 8.50 3.22 0.28
C ARG A 129 7.58 2.19 0.92
N THR A 130 6.34 2.57 1.15
CA THR A 130 5.30 1.67 1.67
C THR A 130 4.26 1.38 0.59
N SER A 131 3.62 0.22 0.70
CA SER A 131 2.34 -0.04 0.06
C SER A 131 1.23 -0.16 1.11
N MET A 132 0.04 0.32 0.78
CA MET A 132 -1.13 0.20 1.64
C MET A 132 -2.40 0.05 0.80
N ALA A 133 -3.30 -0.84 1.21
CA ALA A 133 -4.61 -0.95 0.60
C ALA A 133 -5.45 0.29 0.93
N ILE A 134 -5.83 1.05 -0.10
CA ILE A 134 -6.69 2.23 0.03
C ILE A 134 -8.05 1.92 -0.58
N SER A 135 -9.12 2.18 0.18
CA SER A 135 -10.47 2.10 -0.38
C SER A 135 -10.67 3.17 -1.45
N THR A 136 -11.09 2.77 -2.65
CA THR A 136 -11.40 3.64 -3.79
C THR A 136 -12.91 3.81 -4.00
N ARG A 137 -13.74 3.35 -3.04
CA ARG A 137 -15.21 3.48 -3.11
C ARG A 137 -15.66 4.92 -3.38
N SER A 138 -16.44 5.09 -4.45
CA SER A 138 -17.31 6.23 -4.75
C SER A 138 -18.77 5.84 -4.59
N GLU A 139 -19.71 6.80 -4.60
CA GLU A 139 -21.16 6.53 -4.52
C GLU A 139 -21.67 5.60 -5.64
N ALA A 140 -20.96 5.52 -6.76
CA ALA A 140 -21.27 4.66 -7.90
C ALA A 140 -20.55 3.28 -7.87
N SER A 141 -19.74 2.98 -6.83
CA SER A 141 -18.91 1.78 -6.78
C SER A 141 -19.63 0.58 -6.15
N GLY A 142 -19.65 -0.56 -6.86
CA GLY A 142 -20.05 -1.86 -6.29
C GLY A 142 -19.11 -2.34 -5.15
N GLY A 143 -19.49 -3.43 -4.49
CA GLY A 143 -19.04 -3.84 -3.14
C GLY A 143 -17.53 -3.88 -2.84
N ASN A 144 -16.64 -4.02 -3.84
CA ASN A 144 -15.19 -4.13 -3.65
C ASN A 144 -14.41 -3.14 -4.55
N ALA A 145 -14.17 -1.93 -4.05
CA ALA A 145 -13.26 -0.97 -4.68
C ALA A 145 -12.13 -0.62 -3.69
N PHE A 146 -10.98 -1.28 -3.87
CA PHE A 146 -9.72 -1.01 -3.17
C PHE A 146 -8.57 -1.07 -4.16
N THR A 147 -7.57 -0.21 -3.97
CA THR A 147 -6.33 -0.22 -4.77
C THR A 147 -5.13 -0.22 -3.84
N LEU A 148 -4.09 -0.99 -4.19
CA LEU A 148 -2.82 -0.96 -3.49
C LEU A 148 -2.07 0.31 -3.89
N ALA A 149 -2.08 1.31 -3.00
CA ALA A 149 -1.39 2.56 -3.23
C ALA A 149 0.05 2.47 -2.73
N ARG A 150 0.97 2.97 -3.53
CA ARG A 150 2.39 3.09 -3.18
C ARG A 150 2.71 4.54 -2.88
N MET A 151 3.47 4.77 -1.83
CA MET A 151 3.87 6.12 -1.43
C MET A 151 5.19 6.10 -0.67
N LEU A 152 5.88 7.23 -0.68
CA LEU A 152 6.99 7.47 0.23
C LEU A 152 6.45 8.00 1.54
N VAL A 153 6.96 7.47 2.65
CA VAL A 153 6.63 7.93 4.00
C VAL A 153 7.90 8.42 4.70
N PRO A 154 7.82 9.54 5.46
CA PRO A 154 8.95 10.03 6.23
C PRO A 154 9.27 9.08 7.38
N THR A 155 10.54 8.75 7.54
CA THR A 155 11.08 7.85 8.59
C THR A 155 12.22 8.50 9.38
N GLY A 156 12.74 9.64 8.93
CA GLY A 156 13.71 10.46 9.67
C GLY A 156 13.18 10.94 11.04
N PRO A 157 14.06 11.45 11.93
CA PRO A 157 13.67 11.93 13.25
C PRO A 157 12.73 13.14 13.16
N MET A 158 11.50 13.00 13.66
CA MET A 158 10.53 14.10 13.75
C MET A 158 9.43 13.75 14.77
N PRO A 159 8.71 14.74 15.33
CA PRO A 159 7.57 14.49 16.21
C PRO A 159 6.47 13.67 15.53
N ILE A 160 5.85 12.73 16.25
CA ILE A 160 4.84 11.81 15.69
C ILE A 160 3.65 12.55 15.04
N ALA A 161 3.26 13.70 15.58
CA ALA A 161 2.18 14.52 15.03
C ALA A 161 2.54 15.15 13.67
N GLU A 162 3.78 15.61 13.52
CA GLU A 162 4.28 16.11 12.25
C GLU A 162 4.40 14.98 11.22
N ARG A 163 4.85 13.79 11.65
CA ARG A 163 4.89 12.58 10.82
C ARG A 163 3.48 12.20 10.35
N PHE A 164 2.50 12.21 11.25
CA PHE A 164 1.11 11.93 10.93
C PHE A 164 0.57 12.90 9.87
N ALA A 165 0.80 14.20 10.03
CA ALA A 165 0.35 15.20 9.07
C ALA A 165 0.95 14.97 7.67
N ALA A 166 2.25 14.71 7.59
CA ALA A 166 2.94 14.42 6.34
C ALA A 166 2.42 13.14 5.67
N ILE A 167 2.18 12.09 6.46
CA ILE A 167 1.61 10.83 5.94
C ILE A 167 0.15 11.00 5.52
N ASN A 168 -0.64 11.82 6.23
CA ASN A 168 -2.01 12.11 5.84
C ASN A 168 -2.08 12.79 4.46
N GLU A 169 -1.15 13.71 4.20
CA GLU A 169 -0.98 14.33 2.89
C GLU A 169 -0.55 13.30 1.83
N ALA A 170 0.45 12.47 2.11
CA ALA A 170 0.92 11.42 1.19
C ALA A 170 -0.19 10.41 0.82
N VAL A 171 -0.97 9.95 1.81
CA VAL A 171 -2.11 9.05 1.61
C VAL A 171 -3.19 9.72 0.75
N SER A 172 -3.43 11.02 0.94
CA SER A 172 -4.41 11.78 0.16
C SER A 172 -3.96 11.92 -1.30
N GLN A 173 -2.69 12.24 -1.53
CA GLN A 173 -2.11 12.31 -2.87
C GLN A 173 -2.14 10.95 -3.58
N ALA A 174 -1.73 9.87 -2.88
CA ALA A 174 -1.73 8.53 -3.44
C ALA A 174 -3.13 8.03 -3.80
N ARG A 175 -4.15 8.39 -2.98
CA ARG A 175 -5.55 8.13 -3.29
C ARG A 175 -6.00 8.86 -4.55
N GLU A 176 -5.62 10.12 -4.72
CA GLU A 176 -6.02 10.90 -5.89
C GLU A 176 -5.35 10.40 -7.18
N GLN A 177 -4.07 10.04 -7.10
CA GLN A 177 -3.35 9.38 -8.19
C GLN A 177 -4.02 8.05 -8.57
N SER A 178 -4.47 7.27 -7.58
CA SER A 178 -5.16 6.00 -7.83
C SER A 178 -6.51 6.16 -8.54
N LYS A 179 -7.21 7.28 -8.39
CA LYS A 179 -8.46 7.56 -9.13
C LYS A 179 -8.18 7.91 -10.59
N ASN A 180 -7.06 8.56 -10.85
CA ASN A 180 -6.67 9.03 -12.17
C ASN A 180 -5.90 7.98 -13.00
N ALA A 181 -5.56 6.84 -12.39
CA ALA A 181 -4.94 5.73 -13.09
C ALA A 181 -5.96 5.11 -14.07
N SER A 182 -5.71 5.26 -15.37
CA SER A 182 -6.54 4.67 -16.42
C SER A 182 -6.44 3.14 -16.37
N LEU A 183 -7.45 2.50 -15.78
CA LEU A 183 -7.57 1.05 -15.71
C LEU A 183 -7.61 0.43 -17.11
N ASP A 184 -8.17 1.14 -18.10
CA ASP A 184 -8.26 0.70 -19.50
C ASP A 184 -6.88 0.60 -20.17
N THR A 185 -5.99 1.53 -19.87
CA THR A 185 -4.62 1.53 -20.39
C THR A 185 -3.81 0.38 -19.79
N LEU A 186 -3.96 0.12 -18.48
CA LEU A 186 -3.30 -1.01 -17.81
C LEU A 186 -3.85 -2.36 -18.27
N ALA A 187 -5.16 -2.48 -18.49
CA ALA A 187 -5.78 -3.70 -18.98
C ALA A 187 -5.33 -4.02 -20.42
N THR A 188 -5.26 -3.01 -21.29
CA THR A 188 -4.78 -3.15 -22.67
C THR A 188 -3.31 -3.53 -22.73
N MET A 189 -2.46 -2.95 -21.88
CA MET A 189 -1.04 -3.35 -21.82
C MET A 189 -0.87 -4.76 -21.24
N SER A 190 -1.70 -5.15 -20.27
CA SER A 190 -1.60 -6.47 -19.63
C SER A 190 -2.04 -7.60 -20.56
N SER A 191 -3.02 -7.37 -21.46
CA SER A 191 -3.47 -8.38 -22.42
C SER A 191 -2.50 -8.61 -23.58
N LEU A 192 -1.57 -7.68 -23.83
CA LEU A 192 -0.59 -7.74 -24.92
C LEU A 192 0.77 -8.31 -24.50
N LEU A 193 1.02 -8.47 -23.20
CA LEU A 193 2.32 -8.93 -22.69
C LEU A 193 2.29 -10.43 -22.33
N PRO A 194 3.35 -11.20 -22.66
CA PRO A 194 3.48 -12.58 -22.20
C PRO A 194 3.48 -12.69 -20.67
N THR A 195 2.89 -13.77 -20.12
CA THR A 195 2.80 -14.02 -18.67
C THR A 195 4.16 -13.94 -17.97
N SER A 196 5.23 -14.40 -18.62
CA SER A 196 6.60 -14.34 -18.09
C SER A 196 7.11 -12.90 -17.92
N VAL A 197 6.72 -11.99 -18.82
CA VAL A 197 7.05 -10.56 -18.74
C VAL A 197 6.22 -9.90 -17.63
N LEU A 198 4.92 -10.18 -17.57
CA LEU A 198 4.05 -9.68 -16.50
C LEU A 198 4.52 -10.13 -15.12
N THR A 199 4.92 -11.38 -14.97
CA THR A 199 5.45 -11.93 -13.71
C THR A 199 6.75 -11.23 -13.31
N ARG A 200 7.63 -10.95 -14.28
CA ARG A 200 8.89 -10.23 -14.03
C ARG A 200 8.64 -8.78 -13.63
N ILE A 201 7.72 -8.09 -14.31
CA ILE A 201 7.32 -6.73 -13.96
C ILE A 201 6.69 -6.72 -12.57
N ALA A 202 5.75 -7.62 -12.28
CA ALA A 202 5.12 -7.73 -10.96
C ALA A 202 6.16 -7.96 -9.86
N ARG A 203 7.16 -8.82 -10.10
CA ARG A 203 8.27 -9.06 -9.18
C ARG A 203 9.15 -7.82 -8.99
N ALA A 204 9.56 -7.16 -10.06
CA ALA A 204 10.38 -5.94 -10.00
C ALA A 204 9.65 -4.81 -9.27
N GLN A 205 8.36 -4.61 -9.57
CA GLN A 205 7.51 -3.61 -8.92
C GLN A 205 7.33 -3.92 -7.43
N SER A 206 7.18 -5.19 -7.07
CA SER A 206 7.05 -5.63 -5.68
C SER A 206 8.32 -5.39 -4.86
N GLN A 207 9.49 -5.58 -5.48
CA GLN A 207 10.79 -5.33 -4.83
C GLN A 207 11.14 -3.84 -4.67
N THR A 208 10.30 -2.93 -5.19
CA THR A 208 10.48 -1.49 -4.95
C THR A 208 9.92 -1.03 -3.62
N VAL A 209 9.13 -1.87 -2.94
CA VAL A 209 8.45 -1.53 -1.70
C VAL A 209 9.25 -2.08 -0.52
N ASP A 210 9.53 -1.22 0.45
CA ASP A 210 10.28 -1.57 1.66
C ASP A 210 9.41 -2.40 2.62
N PHE A 211 8.20 -1.93 2.90
CA PHE A 211 7.23 -2.60 3.77
C PHE A 211 5.78 -2.38 3.32
N ALA A 212 4.87 -3.23 3.81
CA ALA A 212 3.45 -3.14 3.50
C ALA A 212 2.61 -2.99 4.77
N THR A 213 1.49 -2.29 4.64
CA THR A 213 0.48 -2.21 5.69
C THR A 213 -0.91 -2.52 5.14
N SER A 214 -1.74 -3.16 5.95
CA SER A 214 -3.14 -3.45 5.60
C SER A 214 -4.04 -3.28 6.81
N ASN A 215 -5.25 -2.78 6.57
CA ASN A 215 -6.25 -2.55 7.61
C ASN A 215 -7.58 -3.16 7.17
N VAL A 216 -8.01 -4.16 7.92
CA VAL A 216 -9.26 -4.89 7.71
C VAL A 216 -10.23 -4.54 8.83
N ARG A 217 -11.46 -4.22 8.46
CA ARG A 217 -12.53 -4.03 9.45
C ARG A 217 -13.06 -5.41 9.83
N GLY A 218 -12.86 -5.82 11.07
CA GLY A 218 -13.47 -7.02 11.65
C GLY A 218 -14.76 -6.72 12.40
N ALA A 219 -15.24 -7.70 13.16
CA ALA A 219 -16.49 -7.60 13.90
C ALA A 219 -16.36 -6.70 15.14
N GLY A 220 -17.32 -5.79 15.32
CA GLY A 220 -17.44 -4.93 16.50
C GLY A 220 -18.19 -5.58 17.67
N ILE A 221 -18.47 -6.88 17.58
CA ILE A 221 -19.20 -7.67 18.58
C ILE A 221 -18.38 -8.92 18.95
N PRO A 222 -18.58 -9.50 20.15
CA PRO A 222 -18.01 -10.80 20.49
C PRO A 222 -18.39 -11.87 19.47
N LEU A 223 -17.43 -12.73 19.11
CA LEU A 223 -17.62 -13.83 18.18
C LEU A 223 -17.31 -15.15 18.89
N TYR A 224 -17.98 -16.22 18.48
CA TYR A 224 -17.84 -17.53 19.09
C TYR A 224 -17.61 -18.61 18.04
N ILE A 225 -16.75 -19.57 18.35
CA ILE A 225 -16.53 -20.78 17.54
C ILE A 225 -16.97 -21.98 18.40
N CYS A 226 -18.03 -22.67 18.00
CA CYS A 226 -18.60 -23.81 18.75
C CYS A 226 -18.88 -23.49 20.24
N GLY A 227 -19.30 -22.25 20.54
CA GLY A 227 -19.57 -21.78 21.91
C GLY A 227 -18.36 -21.20 22.65
N ALA A 228 -17.14 -21.33 22.14
CA ALA A 228 -15.95 -20.71 22.72
C ALA A 228 -15.80 -19.26 22.24
N LEU A 229 -15.58 -18.32 23.15
CA LEU A 229 -15.35 -16.90 22.84
C LEU A 229 -14.01 -16.70 22.13
N VAL A 230 -14.01 -16.01 20.99
CA VAL A 230 -12.78 -15.55 20.34
C VAL A 230 -12.22 -14.38 21.16
N LEU A 231 -11.00 -14.53 21.67
CA LEU A 231 -10.35 -13.50 22.50
C LEU A 231 -9.55 -12.51 21.66
N GLU A 232 -8.88 -13.01 20.62
CA GLU A 232 -7.93 -12.29 19.77
C GLU A 232 -7.97 -12.88 18.35
N ASN A 233 -7.79 -12.04 17.33
CA ASN A 233 -7.83 -12.44 15.93
C ASN A 233 -6.75 -11.73 15.11
N TYR A 234 -5.59 -12.38 14.95
CA TYR A 234 -4.41 -11.81 14.30
C TYR A 234 -4.37 -12.13 12.80
N PRO A 235 -4.54 -11.14 11.90
CA PRO A 235 -4.47 -11.38 10.46
C PRO A 235 -3.01 -11.46 9.98
N ILE A 236 -2.70 -12.37 9.06
CA ILE A 236 -1.37 -12.49 8.46
C ILE A 236 -1.44 -12.04 6.99
N GLY A 237 -0.94 -10.83 6.72
CA GLY A 237 -0.85 -10.31 5.35
C GLY A 237 0.30 -10.97 4.56
N PRO A 238 0.16 -11.16 3.24
CA PRO A 238 1.23 -11.72 2.42
C PRO A 238 2.38 -10.72 2.26
N LEU A 239 3.63 -11.21 2.23
CA LEU A 239 4.79 -10.34 2.00
C LEU A 239 4.89 -9.85 0.56
N GLY A 240 4.58 -10.70 -0.41
CA GLY A 240 4.63 -10.30 -1.82
C GLY A 240 5.92 -9.59 -2.24
N GLY A 241 7.08 -9.87 -1.62
CA GLY A 241 8.36 -9.23 -1.94
C GLY A 241 8.77 -8.03 -1.09
N VAL A 242 8.01 -7.64 -0.05
CA VAL A 242 8.43 -6.63 0.94
C VAL A 242 9.16 -7.25 2.14
N ALA A 243 9.84 -6.45 2.95
CA ALA A 243 10.57 -6.91 4.13
C ALA A 243 9.64 -7.44 5.23
N PHE A 244 8.54 -6.72 5.48
CA PHE A 244 7.47 -7.14 6.38
C PHE A 244 6.13 -6.57 5.93
N ASN A 245 5.05 -7.27 6.31
CA ASN A 245 3.68 -6.81 6.18
C ASN A 245 3.04 -6.73 7.56
N LEU A 246 2.64 -5.53 7.97
CA LEU A 246 1.87 -5.32 9.19
C LEU A 246 0.38 -5.20 8.84
N THR A 247 -0.41 -6.21 9.18
CA THR A 247 -1.84 -6.24 8.94
C THR A 247 -2.60 -6.05 10.25
N MET A 248 -3.55 -5.13 10.27
CA MET A 248 -4.41 -4.82 11.41
C MET A 248 -5.84 -5.26 11.15
N LEU A 249 -6.47 -5.90 12.13
CA LEU A 249 -7.88 -6.23 12.17
C LEU A 249 -8.53 -5.56 13.39
N SER A 250 -9.58 -4.76 13.17
CA SER A 250 -10.39 -4.29 14.30
C SER A 250 -11.31 -5.40 14.79
N TYR A 251 -11.22 -5.79 16.05
CA TYR A 251 -12.05 -6.85 16.64
C TYR A 251 -12.50 -6.43 18.04
N ASN A 252 -13.80 -6.43 18.32
CA ASN A 252 -14.38 -6.24 19.67
C ASN A 252 -13.57 -5.31 20.61
N HIS A 253 -13.49 -4.02 20.28
CA HIS A 253 -12.73 -2.98 21.01
C HIS A 253 -11.20 -3.07 20.99
N SER A 254 -10.60 -4.05 20.32
CA SER A 254 -9.16 -4.13 20.05
C SER A 254 -8.81 -3.94 18.57
N LEU A 255 -7.54 -3.64 18.34
CA LEU A 255 -6.83 -3.65 17.07
C LEU A 255 -5.79 -4.76 17.18
N ASP A 256 -6.10 -5.91 16.59
CA ASP A 256 -5.23 -7.08 16.60
C ASP A 256 -4.38 -7.04 15.33
N MET A 257 -3.07 -7.15 15.46
CA MET A 257 -2.12 -6.94 14.37
C MET A 257 -1.20 -8.14 14.21
N GLY A 258 -1.11 -8.67 12.99
CA GLY A 258 -0.10 -9.65 12.63
C GLY A 258 1.02 -8.98 11.82
N LEU A 259 2.25 -9.17 12.28
CA LEU A 259 3.46 -8.73 11.64
C LEU A 259 4.12 -9.93 10.97
N ASN A 260 3.90 -10.10 9.67
CA ASN A 260 4.57 -11.11 8.86
C ASN A 260 5.92 -10.57 8.39
N ILE A 261 7.00 -11.34 8.51
CA ILE A 261 8.37 -10.86 8.35
C ILE A 261 9.16 -11.83 7.46
N ASP A 262 9.92 -11.29 6.52
CA ASP A 262 10.98 -12.01 5.81
C ASP A 262 12.24 -12.02 6.67
N THR A 263 12.62 -13.20 7.19
CA THR A 263 13.77 -13.33 8.11
C THR A 263 15.11 -13.08 7.43
N ALA A 264 15.18 -13.09 6.09
CA ALA A 264 16.39 -12.67 5.37
C ALA A 264 16.48 -11.13 5.25
N ALA A 265 15.34 -10.43 5.28
CA ALA A 265 15.32 -8.97 5.18
C ALA A 265 15.47 -8.31 6.55
N VAL A 266 14.72 -8.77 7.56
CA VAL A 266 14.68 -8.20 8.91
C VAL A 266 15.50 -9.07 9.85
N ALA A 267 16.71 -8.62 10.16
CA ALA A 267 17.65 -9.35 11.02
C ALA A 267 17.20 -9.46 12.49
N GLU A 268 16.49 -8.45 13.02
CA GLU A 268 16.01 -8.42 14.42
C GLU A 268 14.47 -8.24 14.51
N PRO A 269 13.69 -9.29 14.24
CA PRO A 269 12.21 -9.25 14.26
C PRO A 269 11.60 -8.71 15.55
N GLU A 270 12.11 -9.13 16.71
CA GLU A 270 11.63 -8.72 18.03
C GLU A 270 11.87 -7.22 18.26
N ARG A 271 13.01 -6.71 17.82
CA ARG A 271 13.32 -5.27 17.90
C ARG A 271 12.34 -4.46 17.03
N LEU A 272 12.03 -4.94 15.83
CA LEU A 272 11.04 -4.29 14.97
C LEU A 272 9.66 -4.26 15.65
N GLN A 273 9.22 -5.38 16.23
CA GLN A 273 7.96 -5.45 16.99
C GLN A 273 7.95 -4.44 18.16
N GLN A 274 9.03 -4.37 18.94
CA GLN A 274 9.17 -3.41 20.04
C GLN A 274 9.10 -1.95 19.57
N CYS A 275 9.75 -1.62 18.45
CA CYS A 275 9.65 -0.29 17.84
C CYS A 275 8.20 0.03 17.45
N ILE A 276 7.48 -0.91 16.85
CA ILE A 276 6.06 -0.72 16.47
C ILE A 276 5.21 -0.52 17.71
N GLN A 277 5.39 -1.35 18.75
CA GLN A 277 4.65 -1.22 20.00
C GLN A 277 4.89 0.14 20.67
N LYS A 278 6.14 0.59 20.74
CA LYS A 278 6.50 1.91 21.28
C LYS A 278 5.82 3.04 20.50
N SER A 279 5.88 2.99 19.17
CA SER A 279 5.29 4.04 18.33
C SER A 279 3.76 4.07 18.39
N LEU A 280 3.11 2.90 18.52
CA LEU A 280 1.67 2.82 18.77
C LEU A 280 1.30 3.48 20.10
N HIS A 281 2.06 3.24 21.17
CA HIS A 281 1.84 3.91 22.46
C HIS A 281 2.02 5.43 22.34
N GLU A 282 3.12 5.90 21.73
CA GLU A 282 3.37 7.32 21.54
C GLU A 282 2.24 8.02 20.77
N LEU A 283 1.69 7.35 19.76
CA LEU A 283 0.56 7.89 19.00
C LEU A 283 -0.72 7.92 19.84
N MET A 284 -1.01 6.88 20.62
CA MET A 284 -2.18 6.85 21.51
C MET A 284 -2.11 7.91 22.61
N ASP A 285 -0.92 8.24 23.11
CA ASP A 285 -0.71 9.31 24.09
C ASP A 285 -1.05 10.71 23.54
N TYR A 286 -1.17 10.84 22.20
CA TYR A 286 -1.65 12.07 21.55
C TYR A 286 -3.16 12.23 21.61
N ALA A 287 -3.92 11.18 21.99
CA ALA A 287 -5.32 11.35 22.32
C ALA A 287 -5.40 12.33 23.49
N PRO A 288 -6.20 13.41 23.40
CA PRO A 288 -6.36 14.31 24.52
C PRO A 288 -6.96 13.50 25.67
N THR A 289 -6.14 13.12 26.66
CA THR A 289 -6.62 12.85 28.01
C THR A 289 -7.51 14.02 28.35
N ASN A 290 -8.81 13.77 28.48
CA ASN A 290 -9.87 14.75 28.65
C ASN A 290 -9.46 15.87 29.64
N LYS A 291 -8.81 16.90 29.11
CA LYS A 291 -8.53 18.18 29.73
C LYS A 291 -8.99 19.17 28.69
N ALA A 292 -10.20 19.68 28.90
CA ALA A 292 -10.72 20.80 28.14
C ALA A 292 -9.64 21.87 27.98
N GLY A 293 -9.26 22.15 26.74
CA GLY A 293 -8.21 23.10 26.41
C GLY A 293 -8.32 23.44 24.94
N ILE A 294 -8.71 24.68 24.68
CA ILE A 294 -8.89 25.31 23.37
C ILE A 294 -7.71 24.95 22.43
N PRO A 295 -7.95 24.55 21.16
CA PRO A 295 -6.87 24.18 20.26
C PRO A 295 -5.88 25.33 20.08
N ALA A 296 -4.61 25.06 20.33
CA ALA A 296 -3.53 26.01 20.08
C ALA A 296 -3.43 26.31 18.58
N PRO A 297 -3.23 27.57 18.17
CA PRO A 297 -3.17 27.94 16.76
C PRO A 297 -1.93 27.34 16.08
N PRO A 298 -2.00 27.06 14.76
CA PRO A 298 -0.94 26.39 14.02
C PRO A 298 0.38 27.19 14.02
N ASN A 299 1.49 26.45 14.17
CA ASN A 299 2.85 27.01 14.22
C ASN A 299 3.18 27.83 12.95
N PRO A 300 3.47 29.14 13.06
CA PRO A 300 3.66 30.03 11.91
C PRO A 300 4.86 29.66 11.03
N ARG A 301 5.80 28.83 11.53
CA ARG A 301 6.92 28.31 10.72
C ARG A 301 6.45 27.24 9.72
N VAL A 302 5.57 26.34 10.14
CA VAL A 302 4.99 25.27 9.30
C VAL A 302 4.09 25.88 8.23
N THR A 303 3.28 26.88 8.59
CA THR A 303 2.43 27.60 7.64
C THR A 303 3.24 28.33 6.56
N ARG A 304 4.40 28.91 6.90
CA ARG A 304 5.29 29.56 5.92
C ARG A 304 5.98 28.56 5.00
N TRP A 305 6.40 27.41 5.52
CA TRP A 305 7.03 26.35 4.72
C TRP A 305 6.04 25.77 3.69
N LEU A 306 4.82 25.40 4.12
CA LEU A 306 3.76 24.91 3.24
C LEU A 306 3.37 25.93 2.16
N LYS A 307 3.35 27.23 2.51
CA LYS A 307 3.04 28.31 1.56
C LYS A 307 4.14 28.47 0.50
N ARG A 308 5.41 28.34 0.88
CA ARG A 308 6.55 28.36 -0.06
C ARG A 308 6.54 27.14 -0.99
N LEU A 309 6.26 25.95 -0.47
CA LEU A 309 6.18 24.72 -1.27
C LEU A 309 5.05 24.80 -2.32
N ARG A 310 3.85 25.27 -1.93
CA ARG A 310 2.73 25.49 -2.85
C ARG A 310 3.03 26.51 -3.95
N LEU A 311 3.73 27.60 -3.62
CA LEU A 311 4.14 28.62 -4.59
C LEU A 311 5.14 28.08 -5.61
N GLN A 312 6.12 27.28 -5.18
CA GLN A 312 7.11 26.65 -6.06
C GLN A 312 6.48 25.64 -7.01
N LEU A 313 5.55 24.81 -6.52
CA LEU A 313 4.82 23.85 -7.36
C LEU A 313 3.90 24.54 -8.37
N ALA A 314 3.24 25.63 -8.00
CA ALA A 314 2.39 26.41 -8.91
C ALA A 314 3.19 27.14 -10.00
N THR A 315 4.40 27.63 -9.69
CA THR A 315 5.28 28.26 -10.69
C THR A 315 5.90 27.25 -11.64
N ALA A 316 6.24 26.05 -11.16
CA ALA A 316 6.69 24.94 -12.01
C ALA A 316 5.59 24.50 -13.01
N ALA A 317 4.34 24.39 -12.55
CA ALA A 317 3.19 24.03 -13.39
C ALA A 317 2.87 25.08 -14.48
N ARG A 318 3.04 26.38 -14.17
CA ARG A 318 2.85 27.47 -15.16
C ARG A 318 3.94 27.53 -16.23
N ARG A 319 5.19 27.18 -15.89
CA ARG A 319 6.30 27.10 -16.86
C ARG A 319 6.17 25.89 -17.79
N ALA A 320 5.53 24.81 -17.33
CA ALA A 320 5.27 23.64 -18.16
C ALA A 320 4.15 23.90 -19.19
N THR A 321 3.11 24.66 -18.82
CA THR A 321 1.99 24.98 -19.72
C THR A 321 2.30 26.06 -20.76
N SER A 322 3.29 26.92 -20.54
CA SER A 322 3.70 27.98 -21.49
C SER A 322 4.66 27.51 -22.60
N ARG A 323 5.07 26.24 -22.63
CA ARG A 323 5.99 25.67 -23.63
C ARG A 323 5.31 24.79 -24.69
N LEU A 324 3.99 24.65 -24.66
CA LEU A 324 3.23 23.96 -25.70
C LEU A 324 2.89 24.94 -26.85
N PRO A 325 3.30 24.67 -28.12
CA PRO A 325 2.93 25.51 -29.24
C PRO A 325 1.42 25.44 -29.47
N ARG A 326 0.76 26.60 -29.51
CA ARG A 326 -0.64 26.73 -29.90
C ARG A 326 -0.78 26.31 -31.37
N ARG A 327 -1.62 25.30 -31.63
CA ARG A 327 -2.28 25.12 -32.93
C ARG A 327 -3.62 25.83 -32.90
#